data_AF-A0A178MP03-F1
#
_entry.id   AF-A0A178MP03-F1
#
_cell.length_a   1.000
_cell.length_b   1.000
_cell.length_c   1.000
_cell.angle_alpha   90.00
_cell.angle_beta   90.00
_cell.angle_gamma   90.00
#
_symmetry.space_group_name_H-M   'P 1'
#
loop_
_entity.id
_entity.type
_entity.pdbx_description
1 polymer ?
#
loop_
_entity_poly.entity_id
_entity_poly.type
_entity_poly.pdbx_seq_one_letter_code
_entity_poly.pdbx_strand_id
1 'polypeptide(L)' 'MTEAEERRFVTAFTSALASDKGDEAKRHLAAGRPIYYSDDQYREGIVKEHPDGRRQLVTFANDREVLIRDL' A
#
# COMPACT_ATOMS: atom_id res chain seq x y z
N MET A 1 -1.38 -19.55 21.83
CA MET A 1 -2.57 -18.92 21.26
C MET A 1 -3.58 -20.01 21.01
N THR A 2 -4.76 -19.90 21.59
CA THR A 2 -5.88 -20.83 21.37
C THR A 2 -6.67 -20.43 20.12
N GLU A 3 -7.44 -21.35 19.57
CA GLU A 3 -8.32 -21.09 18.42
C GLU A 3 -9.32 -19.95 18.70
N ALA A 4 -9.78 -19.81 19.96
CA ALA A 4 -10.65 -18.73 20.37
C ALA A 4 -9.95 -17.36 20.36
N GLU A 5 -8.69 -17.31 20.83
CA GLU A 5 -7.86 -16.10 20.78
C GLU A 5 -7.56 -15.69 19.33
N GLU A 6 -7.25 -16.66 18.47
CA GLU A 6 -7.00 -16.42 17.04
C GLU A 6 -8.23 -15.85 16.33
N ARG A 7 -9.42 -16.45 16.52
CA ARG A 7 -10.66 -15.92 15.94
C ARG A 7 -10.97 -14.49 16.38
N ARG A 8 -10.74 -14.20 17.67
CA ARG A 8 -10.94 -12.85 18.21
C ARG A 8 -9.98 -11.86 17.57
N PHE A 9 -8.71 -12.24 17.43
CA PHE A 9 -7.71 -11.41 16.75
C PHE A 9 -8.09 -11.16 15.29
N VAL A 10 -8.38 -12.20 14.52
CA VAL A 10 -8.74 -12.08 13.10
C VAL A 10 -9.93 -11.16 12.92
N THR A 11 -10.98 -11.30 13.75
CA THR A 11 -12.17 -10.45 13.68
C THR A 11 -11.86 -8.98 13.95
N ALA A 12 -11.07 -8.70 14.99
CA ALA A 12 -10.68 -7.33 15.32
C ALA A 12 -9.76 -6.72 14.23
N PHE A 13 -8.81 -7.52 13.73
CA PHE A 13 -7.88 -7.11 12.70
C PHE A 13 -8.58 -6.78 11.37
N THR A 14 -9.47 -7.66 10.88
CA THR A 14 -10.22 -7.41 9.64
C THR A 14 -11.15 -6.21 9.77
N SER A 15 -11.77 -6.01 10.94
CA SER A 15 -12.60 -4.82 11.20
C SER A 15 -11.78 -3.53 11.18
N ALA A 16 -10.56 -3.56 11.72
CA ALA A 16 -9.65 -2.42 11.70
C ALA A 16 -9.21 -2.07 10.27
N LEU A 17 -8.83 -3.09 9.47
CA LEU A 17 -8.48 -2.89 8.05
C LEU A 17 -9.65 -2.31 7.25
N ALA A 18 -10.86 -2.82 7.45
CA ALA A 18 -12.05 -2.32 6.76
C ALA A 18 -12.41 -0.86 7.13
N SER A 19 -11.95 -0.40 8.29
CA SER A 19 -12.17 0.96 8.79
C SER A 19 -11.00 1.90 8.53
N ASP A 20 -9.90 1.40 7.93
CA ASP A 20 -8.73 2.22 7.62
C ASP A 20 -9.07 3.25 6.55
N LYS A 21 -8.77 4.51 6.84
CA LYS A 21 -9.00 5.65 5.95
C LYS A 21 -7.74 6.07 5.20
N GLY A 22 -6.64 5.33 5.36
CA GLY A 22 -5.35 5.63 4.74
C GLY A 22 -4.67 6.87 5.31
N ASP A 23 -4.91 7.20 6.59
CA ASP A 23 -4.44 8.47 7.16
C ASP A 23 -2.91 8.57 7.22
N GLU A 24 -2.20 7.47 7.48
CA GLU A 24 -0.73 7.48 7.43
C GLU A 24 -0.19 7.62 5.99
N ALA A 25 -0.85 7.01 5.01
CA ALA A 25 -0.51 7.20 3.59
C ALA A 25 -0.64 8.69 3.20
N LYS A 26 -1.75 9.33 3.59
CA LYS A 26 -1.94 10.78 3.42
C LYS A 26 -0.88 11.60 4.14
N ARG A 27 -0.49 11.19 5.35
CA ARG A 27 0.56 11.87 6.13
C ARG A 27 1.93 11.81 5.46
N HIS A 28 2.26 10.69 4.83
CA HIS A 28 3.49 10.53 4.04
C HIS A 28 3.50 11.44 2.81
N LEU A 29 2.40 11.43 2.04
CA LEU A 29 2.23 12.28 0.86
C LEU A 29 2.32 13.76 1.22
N ALA A 30 1.60 14.20 2.27
CA ALA A 30 1.66 15.57 2.78
C ALA A 30 3.07 15.97 3.26
N ALA A 31 3.89 15.02 3.67
CA ALA A 31 5.27 15.25 4.07
C ALA A 31 6.27 15.13 2.89
N GLY A 32 5.80 15.08 1.65
CA GLY A 32 6.64 15.04 0.45
C GLY A 32 7.27 13.67 0.17
N ARG A 33 6.79 12.59 0.81
CA ARG A 33 7.30 11.24 0.61
C ARG A 33 6.38 10.44 -0.32
N PRO A 34 6.91 9.80 -1.37
CA PRO A 34 6.10 8.88 -2.17
C PRO A 34 5.70 7.66 -1.34
N ILE A 35 4.57 7.07 -1.69
CA ILE A 35 4.08 5.81 -1.12
C ILE A 35 4.04 4.74 -2.20
N TYR A 36 4.14 3.48 -1.75
CA TYR A 36 4.14 2.31 -2.63
C TYR A 36 3.06 1.35 -2.14
N TYR A 37 2.21 0.88 -3.04
CA TYR A 37 1.15 -0.06 -2.71
C TYR A 37 0.82 -0.98 -3.89
N SER A 38 0.31 -2.17 -3.58
CA SER A 38 -0.21 -3.09 -4.59
C SER A 38 -1.65 -2.72 -4.92
N ASP A 39 -2.00 -2.84 -6.19
CA ASP A 39 -3.35 -2.60 -6.71
C ASP A 39 -3.72 -3.77 -7.61
N ASP A 40 -4.89 -4.39 -7.36
CA ASP A 40 -5.37 -5.54 -8.12
C ASP A 40 -5.57 -5.26 -9.61
N GLN A 41 -5.70 -3.98 -10.01
CA GLN A 41 -5.76 -3.56 -11.40
C GLN A 41 -4.39 -3.62 -12.09
N TYR A 42 -3.29 -3.61 -11.34
CA TYR A 42 -1.91 -3.53 -11.84
C TYR A 42 -1.02 -4.64 -11.27
N ARG A 43 -1.40 -5.90 -11.51
CA ARG A 43 -0.74 -7.10 -10.95
C ARG A 43 0.72 -7.30 -11.38
N GLU A 44 1.16 -6.63 -12.44
CA GLU A 44 2.51 -6.71 -12.99
C GLU A 44 3.52 -5.81 -12.27
N GLY A 45 3.09 -4.99 -11.31
CA GLY A 45 3.97 -4.07 -10.59
C GLY A 45 3.41 -3.52 -9.28
N ILE A 46 4.06 -2.47 -8.81
CA ILE A 46 3.72 -1.74 -7.59
C ILE A 46 3.38 -0.31 -7.99
N VAL A 47 2.25 0.21 -7.50
CA VAL A 47 1.90 1.61 -7.71
C VAL A 47 2.74 2.47 -6.78
N LYS A 48 3.47 3.42 -7.37
CA LYS A 48 4.13 4.52 -6.70
C LYS A 48 3.28 5.77 -6.87
N GLU A 49 2.75 6.29 -5.77
CA GLU A 49 2.04 7.57 -5.75
C GLU A 49 2.97 8.66 -5.20
N HIS A 50 3.11 9.73 -5.99
CA HIS A 50 3.90 10.89 -5.65
C HIS A 50 3.06 11.92 -4.87
N PRO A 51 3.68 12.79 -4.06
CA PRO A 51 2.99 13.85 -3.31
C PRO A 51 2.12 14.79 -4.16
N ASP A 52 2.42 14.92 -5.46
CA ASP A 52 1.67 15.73 -6.42
C ASP A 52 0.45 15.00 -7.02
N GLY A 53 0.18 13.76 -6.58
CA GLY A 53 -0.89 12.91 -7.08
C GLY A 53 -0.54 12.13 -8.34
N ARG A 54 0.65 12.31 -8.92
CA ARG A 54 1.10 11.51 -10.06
C ARG A 54 1.32 10.07 -9.61
N ARG A 55 0.88 9.11 -10.44
CA ARG A 55 1.05 7.69 -10.17
C ARG A 55 1.88 7.03 -11.25
N GLN A 56 2.69 6.07 -10.84
CA GLN A 56 3.54 5.28 -11.72
C GLN A 56 3.47 3.82 -11.33
N LEU A 57 3.56 2.94 -12.30
CA LEU A 57 3.75 1.52 -12.06
C LEU A 57 5.25 1.22 -12.14
N VAL A 58 5.80 0.65 -11.06
CA VAL A 58 7.22 0.32 -10.95
C VAL A 58 7.42 -1.15 -10.56
N THR A 59 8.64 -1.65 -10.76
CA THR A 59 9.11 -2.92 -10.21
C THR A 59 10.48 -2.73 -9.56
N PHE A 60 10.93 -3.71 -8.78
CA PHE A 60 12.25 -3.72 -8.16
C PHE A 60 13.08 -4.86 -8.72
N ALA A 61 14.20 -4.55 -9.35
CA ALA A 61 15.15 -5.51 -9.88
C ALA A 61 16.57 -5.14 -9.43
N ASN A 62 17.28 -6.09 -8.83
CA ASN A 62 18.63 -5.87 -8.28
C ASN A 62 18.70 -4.66 -7.33
N ASP A 63 17.73 -4.55 -6.41
CA ASP A 63 17.59 -3.45 -5.46
C ASP A 63 17.42 -2.06 -6.08
N ARG A 64 17.04 -2.00 -7.37
CA ARG A 64 16.74 -0.75 -8.08
C ARG A 64 15.29 -0.70 -8.48
N GLU A 65 14.69 0.46 -8.26
CA GLU A 65 13.38 0.80 -8.81
C GLU A 65 13.50 0.97 -10.33
N VAL A 66 12.62 0.29 -11.06
CA VAL A 66 12.49 0.38 -12.52
C VAL A 66 11.07 0.82 -12.85
N LEU A 67 10.95 1.92 -13.58
CA LEU A 67 9.66 2.40 -14.09
C LEU A 67 9.15 1.46 -15.18
N ILE A 68 7.91 1.00 -15.06
CA ILE A 68 7.20 0.28 -16.12
C ILE A 68 6.45 1.30 -17.00
N ARG A 69 5.60 2.13 -16.38
CA ARG A 69 4.82 3.19 -17.07
C ARG A 69 4.18 4.17 -16.07
N ASP A 70 3.71 5.31 -16.55
CA ASP A 70 2.81 6.20 -15.79
C ASP A 70 1.37 5.63 -15.78
N LEU A 71 0.58 5.99 -14.75
CA LEU A 71 -0.80 5.52 -14.51
C LEU A 71 -1.84 6.64 -14.51
#